data_AF-A0A1S4A2Q6-F1
#
_entry.id   AF-A0A1S4A2Q6-F1
#
_cell.length_a   1.000
_cell.length_b   1.000
_cell.length_c   1.000
_cell.angle_alpha   90.00
_cell.angle_beta   90.00
_cell.angle_gamma   90.00
#
_symmetry.space_group_name_H-M   'P 1'
#
loop_
_entity.id
_entity.type
_entity.pdbx_description
1 polymer ?
#
loop_
_entity_poly.entity_id
_entity_poly.type
_entity_poly.pdbx_seq_one_letter_code
_entity_poly.pdbx_strand_id
1 'polypeptide(L)'
;MLRHNLDVMHIERNVSDNILSTVMNMVGKTKDTLKSRYDLMDLGIRQRLHPIVDGNNILLPAACYALSAEEKLKVCNFLANLKVPDAFSSNISRCVNVQEKKIHGLKCHDHHVLLQDIFLVAIRGLLPKKVCDPIIALGKFFKNIYSKCLTIEDLDILEAKIPVILTKLQLVFPPAFFDVMVHLPSEAKLGGPAQYRNMYPIERYLRTLKSYVRNKNRPEGSIAEGYLTEESLTFCSRYLKNISTKFNKPTRNDDVSVSNDEMYIFKKSGQTKGASDGIRLSHDEFKQACMYVLQNYEEVSHFMEEYTSKIESQSSMRAHKNGFLDWFRARIFVLSPQGRTNDELISLAVGPAPLVHRYSTFVVNVFRFHTKELALRRKTQNSGVLVRVDDLDSNKEYYGVLEDIYELSYVGNRKVYLFKCHWWDAARLVRGYKIDKYGFTSVNIRCALNTNEPFVLASQSEQAFYLDDMVDND
;
A
#
# COMPACT_ATOMS: atom_id res chain seq x y z
N MET A 1 33.97 -7.38 -10.35
CA MET A 1 33.54 -8.39 -9.36
C MET A 1 33.37 -7.69 -8.02
N LEU A 2 32.17 -7.74 -7.43
CA LEU A 2 31.90 -7.23 -6.08
C LEU A 2 32.64 -8.12 -5.07
N ARG A 3 33.63 -7.57 -4.36
CA ARG A 3 34.42 -8.33 -3.37
C ARG A 3 33.67 -8.53 -2.05
N HIS A 4 32.78 -7.60 -1.71
CA HIS A 4 31.93 -7.65 -0.52
C HIS A 4 30.51 -7.24 -0.93
N ASN A 5 29.50 -7.96 -0.44
CA ASN A 5 28.09 -7.65 -0.65
C ASN A 5 27.53 -7.21 0.71
N LEU A 6 27.18 -5.93 0.82
CA LEU A 6 26.57 -5.40 2.02
C LEU A 6 25.16 -5.94 2.16
N ASP A 7 24.84 -6.39 3.35
CA ASP A 7 23.50 -6.86 3.66
C ASP A 7 22.58 -5.66 3.89
N VAL A 8 22.00 -5.15 2.80
CA VAL A 8 21.13 -3.97 2.81
C VAL A 8 19.98 -4.13 3.80
N MET A 9 19.42 -5.34 3.91
CA MET A 9 18.31 -5.65 4.82
C MET A 9 18.73 -5.47 6.29
N HIS A 10 19.89 -5.99 6.68
CA HIS A 10 20.37 -5.85 8.04
C HIS A 10 20.88 -4.43 8.34
N ILE A 11 21.48 -3.75 7.37
CA ILE A 11 21.87 -2.34 7.50
C ILE A 11 20.62 -1.48 7.74
N GLU A 12 19.58 -1.64 6.92
CA GLU A 12 18.33 -0.90 7.07
C GLU A 12 17.68 -1.17 8.44
N ARG A 13 17.66 -2.44 8.87
CA ARG A 13 17.18 -2.80 10.20
C ARG A 13 17.95 -2.08 11.30
N ASN A 14 19.29 -2.08 11.25
CA ASN A 14 20.12 -1.45 12.28
C ASN A 14 19.88 0.07 12.32
N VAL A 15 19.82 0.71 11.15
CA VAL A 15 19.50 2.14 11.02
C VAL A 15 18.11 2.44 11.61
N SER A 16 17.11 1.65 11.25
CA SER A 16 15.74 1.79 11.75
C SER A 16 15.67 1.59 13.28
N ASP A 17 16.36 0.59 13.83
CA ASP A 17 16.43 0.35 15.28
C ASP A 17 17.16 1.48 16.02
N ASN A 18 18.25 2.01 15.45
CA ASN A 18 18.96 3.16 16.01
C ASN A 18 18.08 4.41 16.05
N ILE A 19 17.36 4.69 14.96
CA ILE A 19 16.39 5.80 14.89
C ILE A 19 15.31 5.61 15.95
N LEU A 20 14.63 4.46 15.94
CA LEU A 20 13.51 4.20 16.81
C LEU A 20 13.92 4.25 18.29
N SER A 21 15.00 3.55 18.65
CA SER A 21 15.47 3.47 20.04
C SER A 21 15.99 4.80 20.58
N THR A 22 16.62 5.61 19.74
CA THR A 22 17.15 6.93 20.12
C THR A 22 16.01 7.95 20.25
N VAL A 23 15.09 7.99 19.27
CA VAL A 23 13.94 8.90 19.27
C VAL A 23 12.97 8.57 20.39
N MET A 24 12.66 7.28 20.60
CA MET A 24 11.82 6.83 21.71
C MET A 24 12.57 6.80 23.05
N ASN A 25 13.87 7.16 23.08
CA ASN A 25 14.77 7.12 24.23
C ASN A 25 14.55 5.84 25.07
N MET A 26 14.79 4.69 24.43
CA MET A 26 14.60 3.37 25.01
C MET A 26 15.82 2.98 25.85
N VAL A 27 15.60 2.73 27.13
CA VAL A 27 16.66 2.36 28.09
C VAL A 27 17.42 1.12 27.60
N GLY A 28 18.75 1.21 27.60
CA GLY A 28 19.65 0.12 27.17
C GLY A 28 19.81 -0.05 25.65
N LYS A 29 19.02 0.66 24.84
CA LYS A 29 19.11 0.61 23.36
C LYS A 29 19.40 1.94 22.69
N THR A 30 18.99 3.05 23.33
CA THR A 30 19.24 4.40 22.81
C THR A 30 20.73 4.62 22.52
N LYS A 31 21.02 5.29 21.41
CA LYS A 31 22.40 5.72 21.06
C LYS A 31 22.81 6.98 21.79
N ASP A 32 21.87 7.61 22.50
CA ASP A 32 22.09 8.76 23.37
C ASP A 32 22.47 8.31 24.79
N THR A 33 23.66 7.74 24.90
CA THR A 33 24.20 7.20 26.17
C THR A 33 25.06 8.22 26.90
N LEU A 34 25.31 8.02 28.19
CA LEU A 34 26.25 8.84 28.96
C LEU A 34 27.64 8.91 28.29
N LYS A 35 28.15 7.79 27.79
CA LYS A 35 29.42 7.73 27.02
C LYS A 35 29.36 8.64 25.80
N SER A 36 28.30 8.53 24.99
CA SER A 36 28.13 9.39 23.81
C SER A 36 28.04 10.87 24.16
N ARG A 37 27.54 11.24 25.35
CA ARG A 37 27.49 12.62 25.82
C ARG A 37 28.86 13.13 26.28
N TYR A 38 29.70 12.28 26.87
CA TYR A 38 31.11 12.60 27.12
C TYR A 38 31.90 12.74 25.82
N ASP A 39 31.67 11.87 24.82
CA ASP A 39 32.31 12.03 23.51
C ASP A 39 32.00 13.40 22.88
N LEU A 40 30.76 13.90 23.03
CA LEU A 40 30.40 15.26 22.59
C LEU A 40 31.13 16.36 23.38
N MET A 41 31.42 16.13 24.66
CA MET A 41 32.18 17.03 25.51
C MET A 41 33.65 17.07 25.11
N ASP A 42 34.27 15.91 24.91
CA ASP A 42 35.66 15.77 24.49
C ASP A 42 35.91 16.38 23.10
N LEU A 43 34.93 16.24 22.19
CA LEU A 43 34.95 16.86 20.88
C LEU A 43 34.64 18.38 20.91
N GLY A 44 34.23 18.93 22.05
CA GLY A 44 33.90 20.36 22.18
C GLY A 44 32.65 20.80 21.42
N ILE A 45 31.75 19.88 21.05
CA ILE A 45 30.56 20.17 20.24
C ILE A 45 29.27 20.01 21.04
N ARG A 46 28.22 20.77 20.67
CA ARG A 46 26.87 20.69 21.26
C ARG A 46 26.85 20.77 22.79
N GLN A 47 27.47 21.81 23.33
CA GLN A 47 27.57 22.08 24.78
C GLN A 47 26.25 21.91 25.56
N ARG A 48 25.11 22.24 24.94
CA ARG A 48 23.77 22.05 25.53
C ARG A 48 23.43 20.59 25.88
N LEU A 49 24.16 19.62 25.36
CA LEU A 49 23.97 18.18 25.61
C LEU A 49 25.02 17.60 26.56
N HIS A 50 26.02 18.37 27.00
CA HIS A 50 27.07 17.86 27.87
C HIS A 50 26.50 17.38 29.21
N PRO A 51 27.04 16.31 29.81
CA PRO A 51 26.62 15.87 31.14
C PRO A 51 26.85 16.99 32.17
N ILE A 52 25.87 17.22 33.04
CA ILE A 52 25.97 18.21 34.12
C ILE A 52 26.18 17.45 35.43
N VAL A 53 27.25 17.79 36.14
CA VAL A 53 27.53 17.23 37.47
C VAL A 53 26.75 18.03 38.51
N ASP A 54 25.84 17.38 39.21
CA ASP A 54 25.06 17.92 40.32
C ASP A 54 25.37 17.12 41.59
N GLY A 55 26.40 17.56 42.31
CA GLY A 55 26.97 16.82 43.45
C GLY A 55 27.50 15.45 43.03
N ASN A 56 26.88 14.38 43.56
CA ASN A 56 27.22 12.99 43.22
C ASN A 56 26.42 12.44 42.02
N ASN A 57 25.45 13.21 41.49
CA ASN A 57 24.60 12.77 40.39
C ASN A 57 25.08 13.38 39.06
N ILE A 58 24.92 12.62 37.98
CA ILE A 58 25.16 13.10 36.62
C ILE A 58 23.82 13.25 35.93
N LEU A 59 23.48 14.48 35.58
CA LEU A 59 22.23 14.83 34.91
C LEU A 59 22.48 14.97 33.41
N LEU A 60 21.69 14.26 32.60
CA LEU A 60 21.74 14.34 31.13
C LEU A 60 20.68 15.31 30.62
N PRO A 61 21.06 16.44 30.00
CA PRO A 61 20.10 17.36 29.39
C PRO A 61 19.25 16.67 28.31
N ALA A 62 17.97 17.03 28.24
CA ALA A 62 17.05 16.49 27.25
C ALA A 62 17.54 16.81 25.83
N ALA A 63 17.65 15.78 24.99
CA ALA A 63 18.01 15.95 23.60
C ALA A 63 16.80 16.36 22.75
N CYS A 64 17.01 17.25 21.77
CA CYS A 64 15.95 17.68 20.85
C CYS A 64 15.44 16.58 19.90
N TYR A 65 16.12 15.44 19.85
CA TYR A 65 15.72 14.26 19.07
C TYR A 65 15.03 13.18 19.92
N ALA A 66 14.96 13.35 21.23
CA ALA A 66 14.29 12.41 22.13
C ALA A 66 12.87 12.91 22.42
N LEU A 67 11.88 12.05 22.21
CA LEU A 67 10.48 12.35 22.50
C LEU A 67 10.24 12.44 24.01
N SER A 68 9.40 13.39 24.40
CA SER A 68 8.83 13.49 25.74
C SER A 68 7.91 12.31 26.06
N ALA A 69 7.55 12.16 27.33
CA ALA A 69 6.67 11.08 27.76
C ALA A 69 5.26 11.14 27.14
N GLU A 70 4.79 12.33 26.75
CA GLU A 70 3.50 12.52 26.07
C GLU A 70 3.61 12.17 24.58
N GLU A 71 4.66 12.64 23.90
CA GLU A 71 4.86 12.36 22.48
C GLU A 71 5.13 10.86 22.23
N LYS A 72 5.87 10.18 23.12
CA LYS A 72 6.03 8.72 23.06
C LYS A 72 4.68 8.00 23.12
N LEU A 73 3.76 8.49 23.97
CA LEU A 73 2.42 7.91 24.09
C LEU A 73 1.63 8.09 22.79
N LYS A 74 1.74 9.25 22.14
CA LYS A 74 1.14 9.51 20.82
C LYS A 74 1.65 8.52 19.76
N VAL A 75 2.97 8.32 19.68
CA VAL A 75 3.58 7.34 18.74
C VAL A 75 3.14 5.91 19.05
N CYS A 76 3.15 5.51 20.33
CA CYS A 76 2.70 4.17 20.72
C CYS A 76 1.21 3.94 20.40
N ASN A 77 0.34 4.93 20.64
CA ASN A 77 -1.08 4.83 20.28
C ASN A 77 -1.26 4.73 18.77
N PHE A 78 -0.54 5.54 17.99
CA PHE A 78 -0.55 5.47 16.53
C PHE A 78 -0.18 4.06 16.03
N LEU A 79 0.95 3.51 16.50
CA LEU A 79 1.40 2.18 16.08
C LEU A 79 0.53 1.04 16.63
N ALA A 80 -0.11 1.21 17.79
CA ALA A 80 -1.03 0.22 18.36
C ALA A 80 -2.35 0.13 17.59
N ASN A 81 -2.82 1.25 17.04
CA ASN A 81 -4.06 1.33 16.26
C ASN A 81 -3.85 1.17 14.74
N LEU A 82 -2.59 1.14 14.31
CA LEU A 82 -2.20 0.99 12.91
C LEU A 82 -2.86 -0.23 12.25
N LYS A 83 -3.59 0.04 11.16
CA LYS A 83 -4.12 -0.98 10.25
C LYS A 83 -3.57 -0.76 8.85
N VAL A 84 -2.86 -1.76 8.34
CA VAL A 84 -2.30 -1.77 6.98
C VAL A 84 -3.00 -2.80 6.09
N PRO A 85 -2.81 -2.76 4.76
CA PRO A 85 -3.34 -3.76 3.85
C PRO A 85 -2.89 -5.19 4.12
N ASP A 86 -3.68 -6.15 3.62
CA ASP A 86 -3.27 -7.55 3.63
C ASP A 86 -1.93 -7.71 2.90
N ALA A 87 -1.02 -8.49 3.47
CA ALA A 87 0.34 -8.71 2.95
C ALA A 87 1.30 -7.48 2.95
N PHE A 88 0.90 -6.32 3.48
CA PHE A 88 1.78 -5.15 3.56
C PHE A 88 2.83 -5.26 4.67
N SER A 89 2.44 -5.57 5.91
CA SER A 89 3.37 -5.79 7.02
C SER A 89 2.87 -6.86 7.98
N SER A 90 3.71 -7.25 8.94
CA SER A 90 3.22 -8.01 10.08
C SER A 90 2.38 -7.12 11.00
N ASN A 91 1.70 -7.71 11.98
CA ASN A 91 0.87 -6.95 12.91
C ASN A 91 1.75 -6.21 13.94
N ILE A 92 2.21 -5.01 13.57
CA ILE A 92 3.09 -4.14 14.37
C ILE A 92 2.50 -3.82 15.74
N SER A 93 1.17 -3.76 15.89
CA SER A 93 0.53 -3.51 17.20
C SER A 93 0.95 -4.51 18.29
N ARG A 94 1.32 -5.75 17.92
CA ARG A 94 1.83 -6.76 18.87
C ARG A 94 3.21 -6.44 19.43
N CYS A 95 3.95 -5.57 18.76
CA CYS A 95 5.27 -5.12 19.15
C CYS A 95 5.21 -3.85 20.02
N VAL A 96 4.03 -3.30 20.30
CA VAL A 96 3.86 -2.03 21.00
C VAL A 96 3.26 -2.26 22.38
N ASN A 97 3.95 -1.79 23.42
CA ASN A 97 3.41 -1.68 24.77
C ASN A 97 3.13 -0.20 25.07
N VAL A 98 1.85 0.17 25.01
CA VAL A 98 1.38 1.54 25.21
C VAL A 98 1.60 2.01 26.64
N GLN A 99 1.36 1.14 27.63
CA GLN A 99 1.48 1.47 29.05
C GLN A 99 2.94 1.80 29.42
N GLU A 100 3.87 0.97 28.96
CA GLU A 100 5.31 1.18 29.17
C GLU A 100 5.94 2.17 28.17
N LYS A 101 5.19 2.59 27.13
CA LYS A 101 5.68 3.45 26.04
C LYS A 101 6.89 2.86 25.33
N LYS A 102 6.87 1.55 25.12
CA LYS A 102 7.98 0.76 24.53
C LYS A 102 7.54 0.04 23.27
N ILE A 103 8.51 -0.18 22.39
CA ILE A 103 8.34 -0.98 21.18
C ILE A 103 9.41 -2.07 21.19
N HIS A 104 9.04 -3.34 21.00
CA HIS A 104 9.97 -4.45 21.03
C HIS A 104 9.53 -5.61 20.13
N GLY A 105 10.49 -6.45 19.72
CA GLY A 105 10.19 -7.67 18.96
C GLY A 105 9.87 -7.42 17.48
N LEU A 106 10.20 -6.25 16.95
CA LEU A 106 10.16 -5.96 15.51
C LEU A 106 11.15 -6.85 14.77
N LYS A 107 10.76 -7.32 13.58
CA LYS A 107 11.63 -8.04 12.65
C LYS A 107 12.18 -7.12 11.57
N CYS A 108 13.13 -7.59 10.77
CA CYS A 108 13.74 -6.82 9.68
C CYS A 108 12.69 -6.18 8.76
N HIS A 109 11.65 -6.93 8.38
CA HIS A 109 10.57 -6.41 7.54
C HIS A 109 9.70 -5.35 8.24
N ASP A 110 9.52 -5.44 9.56
CA ASP A 110 8.77 -4.42 10.28
C ASP A 110 9.58 -3.11 10.33
N HIS A 111 10.89 -3.21 10.54
CA HIS A 111 11.81 -2.07 10.48
C HIS A 111 11.85 -1.41 9.09
N HIS A 112 11.83 -2.22 8.02
CA HIS A 112 11.76 -1.76 6.63
C HIS A 112 10.50 -0.91 6.40
N VAL A 113 9.32 -1.45 6.73
CA VAL A 113 8.03 -0.74 6.57
C VAL A 113 7.96 0.51 7.46
N LEU A 114 8.47 0.44 8.69
CA LEU A 114 8.51 1.58 9.59
C LEU A 114 9.39 2.70 9.03
N LEU A 115 10.61 2.39 8.60
CA LEU A 115 11.56 3.41 8.15
C LEU A 115 11.15 4.07 6.85
N GLN A 116 10.56 3.32 5.91
CA GLN A 116 10.25 3.83 4.58
C GLN A 116 8.91 4.57 4.51
N ASP A 117 7.91 4.14 5.29
CA ASP A 117 6.53 4.65 5.16
C ASP A 117 5.96 5.15 6.48
N ILE A 118 5.86 4.28 7.50
CA ILE A 118 4.96 4.51 8.64
C ILE A 118 5.54 5.45 9.69
N PHE A 119 6.79 5.23 10.10
CA PHE A 119 7.42 6.01 11.18
C PHE A 119 7.65 7.46 10.75
N LEU A 120 7.90 7.69 9.46
CA LEU A 120 8.08 9.02 8.89
C LEU A 120 6.83 9.90 9.06
N VAL A 121 5.64 9.32 8.92
CA VAL A 121 4.37 9.99 9.18
C VAL A 121 4.16 10.18 10.68
N ALA A 122 4.47 9.16 11.50
CA ALA A 122 4.25 9.18 12.94
C ALA A 122 5.04 10.28 13.69
N ILE A 123 6.27 10.59 13.24
CA ILE A 123 7.12 11.61 13.88
C ILE A 123 6.87 13.02 13.33
N ARG A 124 6.10 13.15 12.25
CA ARG A 124 5.79 14.45 11.62
C ARG A 124 4.95 15.26 12.61
N GLY A 125 5.42 16.44 12.97
CA GLY A 125 4.76 17.32 13.95
C GLY A 125 5.13 17.05 15.42
N LEU A 126 5.81 15.94 15.73
CA LEU A 126 6.28 15.65 17.09
C LEU A 126 7.72 16.10 17.32
N LEU A 127 8.60 15.94 16.32
CA LEU A 127 10.00 16.36 16.43
C LEU A 127 10.25 17.71 15.73
N PRO A 128 11.27 18.47 16.15
CA PRO A 128 11.69 19.67 15.45
C PRO A 128 12.08 19.37 13.99
N LYS A 129 11.81 20.32 13.06
CA LYS A 129 12.15 20.18 11.62
C LYS A 129 13.60 19.75 11.38
N LYS A 130 14.55 20.29 12.15
CA LYS A 130 15.98 19.92 12.06
C LYS A 130 16.25 18.42 12.31
N VAL A 131 15.38 17.72 13.01
CA VAL A 131 15.45 16.26 13.29
C VAL A 131 14.58 15.48 12.31
N CYS A 132 13.34 15.91 12.07
CA CYS A 132 12.43 15.23 11.14
C CYS A 132 12.96 15.20 9.70
N ASP A 133 13.38 16.35 9.16
CA ASP A 133 13.78 16.50 7.76
C ASP A 133 14.85 15.47 7.35
N PRO A 134 15.96 15.29 8.10
CA PRO A 134 16.96 14.28 7.74
C PRO A 134 16.50 12.84 7.93
N ILE A 135 15.66 12.52 8.93
CA ILE A 135 15.10 11.16 9.10
C ILE A 135 14.20 10.81 7.91
N ILE A 136 13.32 11.73 7.51
CA ILE A 136 12.42 11.54 6.37
C ILE A 136 13.21 11.41 5.06
N ALA A 137 14.25 12.23 4.89
CA ALA A 137 15.14 12.11 3.74
C ALA A 137 15.84 10.74 3.69
N LEU A 138 16.25 10.21 4.85
CA LEU A 138 16.87 8.89 4.94
C LEU A 138 15.87 7.76 4.65
N GLY A 139 14.65 7.83 5.17
CA GLY A 139 13.61 6.85 4.87
C GLY A 139 13.25 6.82 3.37
N LYS A 140 13.20 7.98 2.73
CA LYS A 140 13.06 8.09 1.26
C LYS A 140 14.25 7.51 0.50
N PHE A 141 15.47 7.72 0.99
CA PHE A 141 16.66 7.11 0.40
C PHE A 141 16.53 5.57 0.40
N PHE A 142 16.14 4.98 1.54
CA PHE A 142 15.90 3.54 1.62
C PHE A 142 14.75 3.09 0.71
N LYS A 143 13.64 3.83 0.68
CA LYS A 143 12.52 3.55 -0.22
C LYS A 143 12.95 3.51 -1.70
N ASN A 144 13.77 4.47 -2.10
CA ASN A 144 14.26 4.56 -3.48
C ASN A 144 15.24 3.44 -3.81
N ILE A 145 16.20 3.12 -2.92
CA ILE A 145 17.18 2.05 -3.21
C ILE A 145 16.57 0.65 -3.20
N TYR A 146 15.44 0.47 -2.51
CA TYR A 146 14.62 -0.73 -2.53
C TYR A 146 13.64 -0.80 -3.70
N SER A 147 13.65 0.19 -4.61
CA SER A 147 12.81 0.15 -5.81
C SER A 147 13.04 -1.13 -6.62
N LYS A 148 11.95 -1.67 -7.17
CA LYS A 148 11.99 -2.87 -8.03
C LYS A 148 12.78 -2.62 -9.31
N CYS A 149 12.74 -1.39 -9.81
CA CYS A 149 13.43 -0.93 -11.00
C CYS A 149 14.31 0.27 -10.61
N LEU A 150 15.59 0.20 -10.96
CA LEU A 150 16.57 1.25 -10.70
C LEU A 150 17.25 1.61 -12.01
N THR A 151 17.28 2.90 -12.32
CA THR A 151 18.11 3.44 -13.41
C THR A 151 19.48 3.86 -12.87
N ILE A 152 20.47 4.00 -13.75
CA ILE A 152 21.81 4.47 -13.33
C ILE A 152 21.72 5.91 -12.85
N GLU A 153 20.88 6.72 -13.50
CA GLU A 153 20.60 8.11 -13.16
C GLU A 153 20.00 8.22 -11.75
N ASP A 154 19.03 7.37 -11.40
CA ASP A 154 18.48 7.31 -10.03
C ASP A 154 19.58 7.00 -9.01
N LEU A 155 20.48 6.07 -9.34
CA LEU A 155 21.58 5.67 -8.47
C LEU A 155 22.65 6.76 -8.31
N ASP A 156 22.96 7.51 -9.37
CA ASP A 156 23.82 8.70 -9.32
C ASP A 156 23.23 9.75 -8.37
N ILE A 157 21.93 9.99 -8.48
CA ILE A 157 21.20 10.91 -7.58
C ILE A 157 21.26 10.43 -6.13
N LEU A 158 21.08 9.12 -5.88
CA LEU A 158 21.16 8.55 -4.53
C LEU A 158 22.57 8.62 -3.96
N GLU A 159 23.59 8.36 -4.78
CA GLU A 159 25.01 8.45 -4.40
C GLU A 159 25.41 9.89 -4.02
N ALA A 160 24.90 10.89 -4.74
CA ALA A 160 25.11 12.30 -4.40
C ALA A 160 24.31 12.74 -3.15
N LYS A 161 23.14 12.15 -2.90
CA LYS A 161 22.26 12.53 -1.78
C LYS A 161 22.70 11.95 -0.44
N ILE A 162 23.20 10.72 -0.39
CA ILE A 162 23.48 10.04 0.88
C ILE A 162 24.50 10.78 1.77
N PRO A 163 25.61 11.36 1.26
CA PRO A 163 26.53 12.13 2.10
C PRO A 163 25.84 13.34 2.73
N VAL A 164 24.99 14.05 1.97
CA VAL A 164 24.24 15.22 2.47
C VAL A 164 23.26 14.83 3.57
N ILE A 165 22.56 13.70 3.41
CA ILE A 165 21.64 13.17 4.44
C ILE A 165 22.41 12.84 5.71
N LEU A 166 23.53 12.13 5.59
CA LEU A 166 24.38 11.75 6.71
C LEU A 166 24.96 12.96 7.43
N THR A 167 25.45 13.98 6.70
CA THR A 167 25.92 15.22 7.30
C THR A 167 24.82 15.92 8.10
N LYS A 168 23.59 16.00 7.57
CA LYS A 168 22.45 16.60 8.30
C LYS A 168 22.12 15.82 9.57
N LEU A 169 22.15 14.48 9.52
CA LEU A 169 21.99 13.64 10.71
C LEU A 169 23.14 13.87 11.70
N GLN A 170 24.38 14.01 11.22
CA GLN A 170 25.58 14.22 12.03
C GLN A 170 25.61 15.60 12.70
N LEU A 171 24.79 16.55 12.27
CA LEU A 171 24.59 17.81 13.00
C LEU A 171 23.69 17.63 14.23
N VAL A 172 22.87 16.58 14.26
CA VAL A 172 21.82 16.37 15.27
C VAL A 172 22.15 15.22 16.22
N PHE A 173 22.52 14.05 15.70
CA PHE A 173 22.66 12.80 16.45
C PHE A 173 24.10 12.55 16.93
N PRO A 174 24.32 11.81 18.03
CA PRO A 174 25.66 11.47 18.50
C PRO A 174 26.39 10.52 17.51
N PRO A 175 27.72 10.46 17.51
CA PRO A 175 28.49 9.58 16.61
C PRO A 175 28.09 8.10 16.67
N ALA A 176 27.70 7.60 17.84
CA ALA A 176 27.25 6.21 18.05
C ALA A 176 25.96 5.83 17.28
N PHE A 177 25.28 6.79 16.66
CA PHE A 177 24.04 6.59 15.90
C PHE A 177 24.27 5.96 14.52
N PHE A 178 25.45 6.16 13.92
CA PHE A 178 25.68 5.91 12.50
C PHE A 178 26.10 4.48 12.19
N ASP A 179 25.47 3.91 11.17
CA ASP A 179 25.84 2.66 10.52
C ASP A 179 26.38 2.93 9.09
N VAL A 180 27.13 1.98 8.54
CA VAL A 180 27.72 2.10 7.19
C VAL A 180 26.61 1.98 6.12
N MET A 181 26.36 3.06 5.39
CA MET A 181 25.33 3.09 4.34
C MET A 181 25.71 3.87 3.06
N VAL A 182 26.89 4.49 3.03
CA VAL A 182 27.35 5.36 1.92
C VAL A 182 27.53 4.58 0.60
N HIS A 183 27.94 3.32 0.69
CA HIS A 183 28.28 2.51 -0.48
C HIS A 183 27.08 1.81 -1.14
N LEU A 184 25.89 1.89 -0.54
CA LEU A 184 24.71 1.18 -1.04
C LEU A 184 24.36 1.52 -2.51
N PRO A 185 24.42 2.79 -2.95
CA PRO A 185 24.14 3.13 -4.36
C PRO A 185 25.17 2.55 -5.33
N SER A 186 26.46 2.69 -5.02
CA SER A 186 27.55 2.15 -5.86
C SER A 186 27.46 0.62 -5.95
N GLU A 187 27.07 -0.03 -4.85
CA GLU A 187 26.84 -1.47 -4.83
C GLU A 187 25.62 -1.88 -5.66
N ALA A 188 24.54 -1.10 -5.64
CA ALA A 188 23.38 -1.33 -6.49
C ALA A 188 23.69 -1.15 -7.98
N LYS A 189 24.61 -0.24 -8.35
CA LYS A 189 25.10 -0.11 -9.74
C LYS A 189 25.82 -1.36 -10.21
N LEU A 190 26.58 -2.01 -9.33
CA LEU A 190 27.39 -3.20 -9.66
C LEU A 190 26.60 -4.51 -9.56
N GLY A 191 25.75 -4.64 -8.54
CA GLY A 191 25.06 -5.88 -8.18
C GLY A 191 23.58 -5.88 -8.51
N GLY A 192 23.05 -4.79 -9.07
CA GLY A 192 21.64 -4.61 -9.34
C GLY A 192 20.79 -4.34 -8.08
N PRO A 193 19.45 -4.34 -8.24
CA PRO A 193 18.51 -3.99 -7.19
C PRO A 193 18.68 -4.77 -5.89
N ALA A 194 18.49 -4.09 -4.76
CA ALA A 194 18.67 -4.68 -3.43
C ALA A 194 17.80 -5.92 -3.20
N GLN A 195 16.62 -6.00 -3.85
CA GLN A 195 15.69 -7.14 -3.73
C GLN A 195 16.33 -8.51 -3.99
N TYR A 196 17.28 -8.60 -4.94
CA TYR A 196 17.94 -9.85 -5.30
C TYR A 196 19.11 -10.20 -4.39
N ARG A 197 19.55 -9.25 -3.56
CA ARG A 197 20.73 -9.37 -2.68
C ARG A 197 20.36 -9.37 -1.20
N ASN A 198 19.08 -9.24 -0.88
CA ASN A 198 18.57 -9.30 0.48
C ASN A 198 18.64 -10.70 1.07
N MET A 199 18.78 -10.77 2.39
CA MET A 199 18.73 -12.02 3.14
C MET A 199 17.32 -12.57 3.40
N TYR A 200 16.24 -11.86 3.01
CA TYR A 200 14.87 -12.33 3.21
C TYR A 200 14.60 -13.76 2.70
N PRO A 201 15.00 -14.15 1.46
CA PRO A 201 14.77 -15.51 0.98
C PRO A 201 15.55 -16.55 1.77
N ILE A 202 16.80 -16.23 2.11
CA ILE A 202 17.70 -17.12 2.87
C ILE A 202 17.16 -17.34 4.28
N GLU A 203 16.79 -16.27 5.00
CA GLU A 203 16.21 -16.39 6.35
C GLU A 203 14.87 -17.12 6.35
N ARG A 204 14.04 -16.93 5.32
CA ARG A 204 12.79 -17.68 5.16
C ARG A 204 13.07 -19.18 4.94
N TYR A 205 14.08 -19.51 4.14
CA TYR A 205 14.49 -20.90 3.93
C TYR A 205 15.03 -21.53 5.22
N LEU A 206 15.91 -20.83 5.95
CA LEU A 206 16.42 -21.28 7.24
C LEU A 206 15.30 -21.49 8.27
N ARG A 207 14.26 -20.64 8.24
CA ARG A 207 13.05 -20.86 9.05
C ARG A 207 12.33 -22.15 8.67
N THR A 208 12.21 -22.47 7.39
CA THR A 208 11.64 -23.75 6.92
C THR A 208 12.47 -24.93 7.43
N LEU A 209 13.78 -24.90 7.25
CA LEU A 209 14.67 -25.96 7.77
C LEU A 209 14.55 -26.12 9.29
N LYS A 210 14.48 -25.02 10.02
CA LYS A 210 14.26 -25.04 11.48
C LYS A 210 12.93 -25.72 11.86
N SER A 211 11.92 -25.67 11.00
CA SER A 211 10.64 -26.36 11.23
C SER A 211 10.73 -27.89 11.06
N TYR A 212 11.77 -28.40 10.39
CA TYR A 212 12.03 -29.83 10.23
C TYR A 212 12.69 -30.45 11.47
N VAL A 213 13.30 -29.64 12.34
CA VAL A 213 13.94 -30.11 13.57
C VAL A 213 12.88 -30.63 14.56
N ARG A 214 12.60 -31.93 14.53
CA ARG A 214 11.75 -32.63 15.50
C ARG A 214 12.52 -33.13 16.71
N ASN A 215 13.78 -33.52 16.52
CA ASN A 215 14.68 -33.93 17.59
C ASN A 215 15.86 -32.96 17.71
N LYS A 216 15.90 -32.18 18.80
CA LYS A 216 16.98 -31.21 19.06
C LYS A 216 18.34 -31.86 19.35
N ASN A 217 18.37 -33.15 19.72
CA ASN A 217 19.62 -33.88 19.96
C ASN A 217 20.27 -34.38 18.66
N ARG A 218 19.55 -34.34 17.53
CA ARG A 218 20.03 -34.74 16.19
C ARG A 218 19.43 -33.82 15.12
N PRO A 219 19.72 -32.50 15.15
CA PRO A 219 19.04 -31.53 14.30
C PRO A 219 19.30 -31.76 12.80
N GLU A 220 20.51 -32.15 12.42
CA GLU A 220 20.89 -32.42 11.03
C GLU A 220 20.09 -33.60 10.46
N GLY A 221 19.98 -34.69 11.23
CA GLY A 221 19.20 -35.87 10.85
C GLY A 221 17.71 -35.55 10.68
N SER A 222 17.14 -34.76 11.61
CA SER A 222 15.74 -34.30 11.48
C SER A 222 15.52 -33.40 10.26
N ILE A 223 16.49 -32.52 9.95
CA ILE A 223 16.41 -31.66 8.75
C ILE A 223 16.47 -32.51 7.49
N ALA A 224 17.39 -33.47 7.40
CA ALA A 224 17.52 -34.35 6.25
C ALA A 224 16.24 -35.17 6.01
N GLU A 225 15.66 -35.75 7.05
CA GLU A 225 14.41 -36.50 6.97
C GLU A 225 13.22 -35.62 6.52
N GLY A 226 13.08 -34.42 7.10
CA GLY A 226 12.04 -33.48 6.73
C GLY A 226 12.18 -32.99 5.29
N TYR A 227 13.41 -32.75 4.85
CA TYR A 227 13.71 -32.36 3.46
C TYR A 227 13.37 -33.48 2.47
N LEU A 228 13.81 -34.73 2.74
CA LEU A 228 13.46 -35.90 1.92
C LEU A 228 11.95 -36.10 1.81
N THR A 229 11.23 -35.88 2.91
CA THR A 229 9.76 -35.95 2.93
C THR A 229 9.15 -34.86 2.05
N GLU A 230 9.59 -33.61 2.18
CA GLU A 230 9.10 -32.50 1.35
C GLU A 230 9.39 -32.73 -0.14
N GLU A 231 10.59 -33.18 -0.48
CA GLU A 231 11.00 -33.46 -1.85
C GLU A 231 10.16 -34.58 -2.47
N SER A 232 9.98 -35.69 -1.74
CA SER A 232 9.15 -36.81 -2.16
C SER A 232 7.70 -36.39 -2.41
N LEU A 233 7.11 -35.61 -1.49
CA LEU A 233 5.75 -35.07 -1.65
C LEU A 233 5.67 -34.10 -2.83
N THR A 234 6.69 -33.26 -3.01
CA THR A 234 6.78 -32.32 -4.14
C THR A 234 6.85 -33.07 -5.47
N PHE A 235 7.65 -34.14 -5.55
CA PHE A 235 7.72 -34.99 -6.73
C PHE A 235 6.37 -35.64 -7.05
N CYS A 236 5.75 -36.32 -6.06
CA CYS A 236 4.42 -36.93 -6.21
C CYS A 236 3.37 -35.91 -6.67
N SER A 237 3.46 -34.68 -6.17
CA SER A 237 2.50 -33.62 -6.48
C SER A 237 2.45 -33.24 -7.97
N ARG A 238 3.51 -33.50 -8.75
CA ARG A 238 3.53 -33.26 -10.21
C ARG A 238 2.58 -34.18 -10.97
N TYR A 239 2.25 -35.34 -10.39
CA TYR A 239 1.38 -36.35 -11.01
C TYR A 239 -0.07 -36.23 -10.53
N LEU A 240 -0.34 -35.42 -9.50
CA LEU A 240 -1.67 -35.23 -8.91
C LEU A 240 -2.38 -34.02 -9.52
N LYS A 241 -3.14 -34.21 -10.59
CA LYS A 241 -3.83 -33.13 -11.31
C LYS A 241 -5.11 -32.62 -10.61
N ASN A 242 -5.80 -33.49 -9.86
CA ASN A 242 -7.12 -33.19 -9.28
C ASN A 242 -7.09 -32.82 -7.79
N ILE A 243 -5.90 -32.61 -7.22
CA ILE A 243 -5.71 -32.31 -5.80
C ILE A 243 -4.94 -31.00 -5.69
N SER A 244 -5.21 -30.21 -4.65
CA SER A 244 -4.40 -29.01 -4.38
C SER A 244 -2.98 -29.40 -3.96
N THR A 245 -2.00 -28.91 -4.72
CA THR A 245 -0.57 -29.16 -4.56
C THR A 245 0.19 -27.84 -4.43
N LYS A 246 1.49 -27.92 -4.11
CA LYS A 246 2.38 -26.75 -4.08
C LYS A 246 2.46 -26.01 -5.42
N PHE A 247 2.19 -26.69 -6.54
CA PHE A 247 2.31 -26.13 -7.90
C PHE A 247 1.00 -25.54 -8.43
N ASN A 248 -0.17 -26.09 -8.07
CA ASN A 248 -1.46 -25.64 -8.58
C ASN A 248 -2.28 -24.84 -7.57
N LYS A 249 -1.81 -24.71 -6.32
CA LYS A 249 -2.51 -23.91 -5.32
C LYS A 249 -2.43 -22.43 -5.72
N PRO A 250 -3.58 -21.76 -5.91
CA PRO A 250 -3.60 -20.36 -6.26
C PRO A 250 -2.91 -19.53 -5.17
N THR A 251 -2.29 -18.43 -5.59
CA THR A 251 -1.66 -17.51 -4.64
C THR A 251 -2.70 -16.90 -3.69
N ARG A 252 -2.24 -16.28 -2.59
CA ARG A 252 -3.14 -15.76 -1.54
C ARG A 252 -4.20 -14.79 -2.08
N ASN A 253 -3.82 -14.00 -3.08
CA ASN A 253 -4.66 -13.03 -3.79
C ASN A 253 -4.56 -13.29 -5.30
N ASP A 254 -4.80 -14.53 -5.71
CA ASP A 254 -4.88 -14.88 -7.12
C ASP A 254 -6.15 -14.28 -7.75
N ASP A 255 -5.98 -13.39 -8.71
CA ASP A 255 -7.03 -12.97 -9.62
C ASP A 255 -7.01 -13.91 -10.82
N VAL A 256 -7.90 -14.91 -10.82
CA VAL A 256 -7.96 -15.90 -11.90
C VAL A 256 -8.36 -15.21 -13.22
N SER A 257 -7.39 -14.79 -14.02
CA SER A 257 -7.63 -14.31 -15.38
C SER A 257 -7.88 -15.51 -16.29
N VAL A 258 -9.13 -15.72 -16.72
CA VAL A 258 -9.48 -16.77 -17.70
C VAL A 258 -9.76 -16.14 -19.07
N SER A 259 -9.18 -16.76 -20.11
CA SER A 259 -9.42 -16.67 -21.57
C SER A 259 -9.21 -15.34 -22.30
N ASN A 260 -8.56 -15.46 -23.47
CA ASN A 260 -8.22 -14.36 -24.41
C ASN A 260 -9.35 -13.98 -25.38
N ASP A 261 -10.52 -14.64 -25.32
CA ASP A 261 -11.57 -14.53 -26.35
C ASP A 261 -12.82 -13.71 -25.96
N GLU A 262 -12.86 -13.11 -24.75
CA GLU A 262 -13.98 -12.24 -24.31
C GLU A 262 -13.58 -10.75 -24.35
N MET A 263 -14.53 -9.85 -24.62
CA MET A 263 -14.32 -8.38 -24.55
C MET A 263 -13.77 -7.92 -23.20
N TYR A 264 -12.96 -6.84 -23.20
CA TYR A 264 -12.26 -6.33 -22.01
C TYR A 264 -13.17 -6.10 -20.79
N ILE A 265 -14.40 -5.61 -20.98
CA ILE A 265 -15.34 -5.34 -19.86
C ILE A 265 -15.96 -6.61 -19.25
N PHE A 266 -16.02 -7.70 -20.00
CA PHE A 266 -16.55 -8.99 -19.55
C PHE A 266 -15.47 -10.00 -19.18
N LYS A 267 -14.20 -9.73 -19.51
CA LYS A 267 -13.07 -10.50 -18.99
C LYS A 267 -13.19 -10.57 -17.48
N LYS A 268 -13.16 -11.78 -16.92
CA LYS A 268 -13.17 -12.01 -15.47
C LYS A 268 -11.99 -11.31 -14.82
N SER A 269 -12.19 -10.07 -14.38
CA SER A 269 -11.22 -9.28 -13.65
C SER A 269 -11.45 -9.46 -12.15
N GLY A 270 -11.07 -10.63 -11.64
CA GLY A 270 -11.03 -10.89 -10.20
C GLY A 270 -11.96 -11.98 -9.66
N GLN A 271 -11.90 -12.17 -8.35
CA GLN A 271 -12.58 -13.24 -7.63
C GLN A 271 -13.28 -12.72 -6.38
N THR A 272 -14.57 -13.06 -6.25
CA THR A 272 -15.33 -12.83 -5.01
C THR A 272 -14.97 -13.86 -3.95
N LYS A 273 -15.03 -13.46 -2.66
CA LYS A 273 -14.92 -14.39 -1.53
C LYS A 273 -16.10 -14.24 -0.59
N GLY A 274 -16.64 -15.37 -0.13
CA GLY A 274 -17.80 -15.41 0.76
C GLY A 274 -19.13 -15.52 0.00
N ALA A 275 -20.23 -15.53 0.77
CA ALA A 275 -21.58 -15.59 0.22
C ALA A 275 -21.98 -14.24 -0.41
N SER A 276 -22.76 -14.31 -1.49
CA SER A 276 -23.42 -13.15 -2.09
C SER A 276 -24.75 -12.87 -1.41
N ASP A 277 -25.13 -11.60 -1.35
CA ASP A 277 -26.47 -11.15 -0.96
C ASP A 277 -27.21 -10.55 -2.17
N GLY A 278 -28.42 -11.02 -2.44
CA GLY A 278 -29.20 -10.57 -3.60
C GLY A 278 -30.04 -9.35 -3.26
N ILE A 279 -29.79 -8.22 -3.91
CA ILE A 279 -30.44 -6.94 -3.61
C ILE A 279 -31.07 -6.33 -4.86
N ARG A 280 -32.13 -5.52 -4.66
CA ARG A 280 -32.68 -4.62 -5.68
C ARG A 280 -32.22 -3.21 -5.37
N LEU A 281 -31.44 -2.63 -6.28
CA LEU A 281 -30.98 -1.25 -6.17
C LEU A 281 -32.16 -0.27 -6.39
N SER A 282 -32.00 0.97 -5.91
CA SER A 282 -32.93 2.04 -6.28
C SER A 282 -32.87 2.31 -7.78
N HIS A 283 -33.92 2.92 -8.35
CA HIS A 283 -33.95 3.20 -9.79
C HIS A 283 -32.78 4.07 -10.24
N ASP A 284 -32.47 5.12 -9.48
CA ASP A 284 -31.37 6.04 -9.80
C ASP A 284 -29.99 5.37 -9.66
N GLU A 285 -29.79 4.59 -8.61
CA GLU A 285 -28.53 3.88 -8.38
C GLU A 285 -28.28 2.79 -9.43
N PHE A 286 -29.32 2.03 -9.81
CA PHE A 286 -29.24 1.05 -10.87
C PHE A 286 -28.91 1.71 -12.22
N LYS A 287 -29.52 2.87 -12.49
CA LYS A 287 -29.27 3.66 -13.69
C LYS A 287 -27.84 4.20 -13.73
N GLN A 288 -27.33 4.71 -12.61
CA GLN A 288 -25.94 5.15 -12.48
C GLN A 288 -24.97 4.01 -12.73
N ALA A 289 -25.22 2.83 -12.14
CA ALA A 289 -24.39 1.64 -12.36
C ALA A 289 -24.37 1.22 -13.84
N CYS A 290 -25.53 1.18 -14.49
CA CYS A 290 -25.62 0.84 -15.93
C CYS A 290 -24.90 1.88 -16.81
N MET A 291 -25.12 3.17 -16.55
CA MET A 291 -24.45 4.25 -17.28
C MET A 291 -22.93 4.18 -17.13
N TYR A 292 -22.43 3.89 -15.92
CA TYR A 292 -21.00 3.79 -15.67
C TYR A 292 -20.36 2.66 -16.48
N VAL A 293 -21.00 1.48 -16.56
CA VAL A 293 -20.53 0.36 -17.37
C VAL A 293 -20.43 0.75 -18.84
N LEU A 294 -21.45 1.43 -19.39
CA LEU A 294 -21.46 1.86 -20.79
C LEU A 294 -20.41 2.93 -21.09
N GLN A 295 -20.20 3.89 -20.19
CA GLN A 295 -19.22 4.96 -20.34
C GLN A 295 -17.77 4.46 -20.34
N ASN A 296 -17.50 3.36 -19.65
CA ASN A 296 -16.15 2.80 -19.52
C ASN A 296 -15.84 1.73 -20.58
N TYR A 297 -16.67 1.63 -21.61
CA TYR A 297 -16.50 0.67 -22.68
C TYR A 297 -16.21 1.39 -24.00
N GLU A 298 -15.03 1.12 -24.56
CA GLU A 298 -14.46 1.88 -25.69
C GLU A 298 -15.35 1.81 -26.94
N GLU A 299 -15.89 0.64 -27.24
CA GLU A 299 -16.78 0.44 -28.38
C GLU A 299 -18.17 1.06 -28.15
N VAL A 300 -18.48 1.59 -26.96
CA VAL A 300 -19.67 2.42 -26.73
C VAL A 300 -19.40 3.92 -26.91
N SER A 301 -18.13 4.37 -26.92
CA SER A 301 -17.77 5.78 -27.08
C SER A 301 -18.35 6.40 -28.35
N HIS A 302 -18.29 5.71 -29.49
CA HIS A 302 -18.86 6.22 -30.74
C HIS A 302 -20.39 6.41 -30.68
N PHE A 303 -21.10 5.55 -29.94
CA PHE A 303 -22.54 5.71 -29.72
C PHE A 303 -22.84 6.89 -28.78
N MET A 304 -21.97 7.15 -27.81
CA MET A 304 -22.06 8.33 -26.93
C MET A 304 -21.88 9.63 -27.74
N GLU A 305 -20.92 9.66 -28.67
CA GLU A 305 -20.70 10.79 -29.58
C GLU A 305 -21.89 11.00 -30.54
N GLU A 306 -22.42 9.92 -31.12
CA GLU A 306 -23.62 9.96 -31.98
C GLU A 306 -24.82 10.55 -31.23
N TYR A 307 -25.06 10.10 -29.99
CA TYR A 307 -26.15 10.60 -29.16
C TYR A 307 -25.97 12.08 -28.78
N THR A 308 -24.74 12.48 -28.43
CA THR A 308 -24.43 13.88 -28.08
C THR A 308 -24.66 14.80 -29.26
N SER A 309 -24.17 14.44 -30.45
CA SER A 309 -24.39 15.18 -31.70
C SER A 309 -25.89 15.32 -32.04
N LYS A 310 -26.66 14.26 -31.79
CA LYS A 310 -28.12 14.28 -32.00
C LYS A 310 -28.82 15.24 -31.04
N ILE A 311 -28.42 15.29 -29.78
CA ILE A 311 -28.98 16.24 -28.81
C ILE A 311 -28.62 17.68 -29.17
N GLU A 312 -27.37 17.95 -29.57
CA GLU A 312 -26.93 19.29 -29.94
C GLU A 312 -27.70 19.86 -31.13
N SER A 313 -28.09 19.00 -32.08
CA SER A 313 -28.93 19.38 -33.23
C SER A 313 -30.40 19.69 -32.88
N GLN A 314 -30.88 19.21 -31.73
CA GLN A 314 -32.25 19.41 -31.25
C GLN A 314 -32.22 20.44 -30.12
N SER A 315 -32.41 21.71 -30.46
CA SER A 315 -32.35 22.89 -29.57
C SER A 315 -33.36 22.85 -28.40
N SER A 316 -33.10 21.99 -27.40
CA SER A 316 -33.75 21.94 -26.10
C SER A 316 -32.75 21.38 -25.08
N MET A 317 -32.02 22.28 -24.44
CA MET A 317 -30.99 22.03 -23.41
C MET A 317 -31.50 21.33 -22.12
N ARG A 318 -32.68 20.73 -22.12
CA ARG A 318 -33.31 20.11 -20.94
C ARG A 318 -33.64 18.63 -21.09
N ALA A 319 -33.28 17.95 -22.18
CA ALA A 319 -33.49 16.50 -22.33
C ALA A 319 -32.26 15.69 -21.86
N HIS A 320 -31.96 15.81 -20.57
CA HIS A 320 -31.26 14.93 -19.63
C HIS A 320 -30.27 13.86 -20.16
N LYS A 321 -29.11 13.77 -19.47
CA LYS A 321 -28.20 12.60 -19.37
C LYS A 321 -28.89 11.24 -19.14
N ASN A 322 -30.20 11.24 -18.89
CA ASN A 322 -31.03 10.10 -18.54
C ASN A 322 -31.65 9.36 -19.75
N GLY A 323 -31.52 9.86 -20.98
CA GLY A 323 -32.10 9.21 -22.17
C GLY A 323 -31.15 8.26 -22.93
N PHE A 324 -29.86 8.25 -22.60
CA PHE A 324 -28.88 7.47 -23.35
C PHE A 324 -29.14 5.96 -23.29
N LEU A 325 -29.47 5.40 -22.11
CA LEU A 325 -29.74 3.96 -21.97
C LEU A 325 -30.85 3.49 -22.93
N ASP A 326 -31.97 4.21 -22.95
CA ASP A 326 -33.11 3.86 -23.78
C ASP A 326 -32.80 4.06 -25.27
N TRP A 327 -32.09 5.14 -25.61
CA TRP A 327 -31.64 5.39 -26.98
C TRP A 327 -30.64 4.34 -27.46
N PHE A 328 -29.64 4.01 -26.66
CA PHE A 328 -28.61 3.01 -26.96
C PHE A 328 -29.26 1.65 -27.19
N ARG A 329 -30.18 1.27 -26.30
CA ARG A 329 -31.00 0.06 -26.47
C ARG A 329 -31.72 0.08 -27.83
N ALA A 330 -32.52 1.11 -28.11
CA ALA A 330 -33.25 1.20 -29.37
C ALA A 330 -32.31 1.17 -30.60
N ARG A 331 -31.16 1.84 -30.52
CA ARG A 331 -30.16 1.90 -31.59
C ARG A 331 -29.55 0.53 -31.88
N ILE A 332 -29.14 -0.21 -30.85
CA ILE A 332 -28.57 -1.57 -31.00
C ILE A 332 -29.62 -2.55 -31.55
N PHE A 333 -30.89 -2.46 -31.13
CA PHE A 333 -31.96 -3.30 -31.68
C PHE A 333 -32.26 -3.02 -33.18
N VAL A 334 -31.97 -1.82 -33.69
CA VAL A 334 -32.04 -1.51 -35.12
C VAL A 334 -30.83 -2.05 -35.89
N LEU A 335 -29.64 -2.00 -35.28
CA LEU A 335 -28.38 -2.43 -35.92
C LEU A 335 -28.18 -3.95 -35.88
N SER A 336 -28.79 -4.64 -34.91
CA SER A 336 -28.64 -6.08 -34.70
C SER A 336 -29.12 -6.92 -35.90
N PRO A 337 -30.32 -6.70 -36.47
CA PRO A 337 -30.75 -7.38 -37.70
C PRO A 337 -29.90 -7.08 -38.93
N GLN A 338 -29.11 -5.99 -38.92
CA GLN A 338 -28.25 -5.57 -40.02
C GLN A 338 -26.85 -6.20 -39.97
N GLY A 339 -26.57 -7.05 -38.97
CA GLY A 339 -25.27 -7.68 -38.77
C GLY A 339 -24.16 -6.71 -38.35
N ARG A 340 -24.52 -5.53 -37.82
CA ARG A 340 -23.58 -4.47 -37.43
C ARG A 340 -23.32 -4.40 -35.92
N THR A 341 -23.62 -5.47 -35.18
CA THR A 341 -23.43 -5.57 -33.72
C THR A 341 -22.87 -6.94 -33.36
N ASN A 342 -22.23 -7.07 -32.20
CA ASN A 342 -21.85 -8.35 -31.61
C ASN A 342 -22.79 -8.73 -30.44
N ASP A 343 -22.73 -10.00 -30.00
CA ASP A 343 -23.53 -10.51 -28.88
C ASP A 343 -23.31 -9.75 -27.57
N GLU A 344 -22.14 -9.17 -27.41
CA GLU A 344 -21.74 -8.41 -26.22
C GLU A 344 -22.39 -7.03 -26.17
N LEU A 345 -22.42 -6.28 -27.30
CA LEU A 345 -23.18 -5.03 -27.43
C LEU A 345 -24.68 -5.25 -27.26
N ILE A 346 -25.21 -6.37 -27.78
CA ILE A 346 -26.60 -6.76 -27.54
C ILE A 346 -26.84 -7.00 -26.04
N SER A 347 -25.92 -7.68 -25.37
CA SER A 347 -26.00 -7.92 -23.92
C SER A 347 -25.99 -6.61 -23.11
N LEU A 348 -25.10 -5.68 -23.45
CA LEU A 348 -25.05 -4.34 -22.86
C LEU A 348 -26.34 -3.53 -23.11
N ALA A 349 -26.91 -3.63 -24.31
CA ALA A 349 -28.15 -2.93 -24.69
C ALA A 349 -29.39 -3.47 -23.99
N VAL A 350 -29.45 -4.79 -23.76
CA VAL A 350 -30.51 -5.41 -22.93
C VAL A 350 -30.41 -4.93 -21.48
N GLY A 351 -29.17 -4.73 -21.00
CA GLY A 351 -28.87 -4.32 -19.64
C GLY A 351 -28.74 -5.50 -18.68
N PRO A 352 -28.27 -5.24 -17.44
CA PRO A 352 -28.10 -6.28 -16.45
C PRO A 352 -29.43 -6.74 -15.86
N ALA A 353 -29.42 -7.92 -15.24
CA ALA A 353 -30.55 -8.44 -14.49
C ALA A 353 -30.96 -7.47 -13.36
N PRO A 354 -32.26 -7.29 -13.07
CA PRO A 354 -32.73 -6.38 -12.02
C PRO A 354 -32.27 -6.76 -10.61
N LEU A 355 -31.92 -8.03 -10.39
CA LEU A 355 -31.36 -8.51 -9.13
C LEU A 355 -29.83 -8.41 -9.20
N VAL A 356 -29.26 -7.59 -8.33
CA VAL A 356 -27.81 -7.36 -8.23
C VAL A 356 -27.26 -8.19 -7.07
N HIS A 357 -26.10 -8.81 -7.25
CA HIS A 357 -25.44 -9.54 -6.18
C HIS A 357 -24.40 -8.65 -5.49
N ARG A 358 -24.46 -8.57 -4.17
CA ARG A 358 -23.53 -7.81 -3.33
C ARG A 358 -22.53 -8.72 -2.64
N TYR A 359 -21.28 -8.27 -2.57
CA TYR A 359 -20.18 -8.95 -1.90
C TYR A 359 -19.48 -8.05 -0.87
N SER A 360 -18.80 -8.68 0.09
CA SER A 360 -18.00 -7.97 1.10
C SER A 360 -16.49 -8.06 0.85
N THR A 361 -16.05 -8.99 -0.01
CA THR A 361 -14.64 -9.23 -0.34
C THR A 361 -14.47 -9.50 -1.82
N PHE A 362 -13.53 -8.80 -2.45
CA PHE A 362 -13.15 -8.99 -3.84
C PHE A 362 -11.63 -9.00 -3.99
N VAL A 363 -11.09 -9.81 -4.88
CA VAL A 363 -9.67 -9.85 -5.21
C VAL A 363 -9.50 -9.48 -6.67
N VAL A 364 -8.74 -8.44 -6.96
CA VAL A 364 -8.47 -7.93 -8.32
C VAL A 364 -7.14 -7.21 -8.33
N ASN A 365 -6.40 -7.30 -9.44
CA ASN A 365 -5.08 -6.70 -9.59
C ASN A 365 -4.11 -7.14 -8.47
N VAL A 366 -4.18 -8.42 -8.05
CA VAL A 366 -3.41 -8.99 -6.91
C VAL A 366 -3.76 -8.37 -5.53
N PHE A 367 -4.65 -7.39 -5.47
CA PHE A 367 -5.09 -6.74 -4.24
C PHE A 367 -6.36 -7.38 -3.70
N ARG A 368 -6.46 -7.44 -2.38
CA ARG A 368 -7.70 -7.84 -1.69
C ARG A 368 -8.41 -6.61 -1.21
N PHE A 369 -9.64 -6.44 -1.66
CA PHE A 369 -10.54 -5.39 -1.21
C PHE A 369 -11.58 -5.92 -0.24
N HIS A 370 -11.89 -5.13 0.78
CA HIS A 370 -12.99 -5.35 1.70
C HIS A 370 -13.87 -4.11 1.74
N THR A 371 -15.18 -4.30 1.89
CA THR A 371 -16.07 -3.18 2.22
C THR A 371 -15.66 -2.54 3.54
N LYS A 372 -15.92 -1.23 3.68
CA LYS A 372 -15.66 -0.45 4.88
C LYS A 372 -16.20 -1.13 6.14
N GLU A 373 -17.44 -1.63 6.07
CA GLU A 373 -18.08 -2.34 7.18
C GLU A 373 -17.29 -3.58 7.61
N LEU A 374 -16.85 -4.40 6.64
CA LEU A 374 -16.04 -5.58 6.95
C LEU A 374 -14.68 -5.18 7.52
N ALA A 375 -14.03 -4.16 6.95
CA ALA A 375 -12.73 -3.67 7.39
C ALA A 375 -12.71 -3.18 8.85
N LEU A 376 -13.81 -2.59 9.34
CA LEU A 376 -13.95 -2.18 10.75
C LEU A 376 -13.74 -3.35 11.72
N ARG A 377 -14.22 -4.55 11.35
CA ARG A 377 -14.12 -5.78 12.15
C ARG A 377 -12.77 -6.51 11.97
N ARG A 378 -11.87 -5.99 11.13
CA ARG A 378 -10.55 -6.58 10.84
C ARG A 378 -9.42 -5.77 11.43
N LYS A 379 -8.27 -6.44 11.59
CA LYS A 379 -6.99 -5.82 11.97
C LYS A 379 -6.23 -5.24 10.77
N THR A 380 -6.69 -5.51 9.56
CA THR A 380 -6.13 -4.98 8.31
C THR A 380 -7.07 -3.95 7.69
N GLN A 381 -6.51 -3.01 6.93
CA GLN A 381 -7.23 -1.98 6.19
C GLN A 381 -7.18 -2.32 4.69
N ASN A 382 -8.30 -2.75 4.13
CA ASN A 382 -8.39 -3.17 2.73
C ASN A 382 -9.54 -2.48 1.98
N SER A 383 -10.06 -1.38 2.54
CA SER A 383 -11.20 -0.65 1.99
C SER A 383 -10.78 0.62 1.24
N GLY A 384 -9.53 1.03 1.28
CA GLY A 384 -9.08 2.21 0.53
C GLY A 384 -8.94 1.89 -0.95
N VAL A 385 -9.46 2.79 -1.78
CA VAL A 385 -9.45 2.69 -3.24
C VAL A 385 -8.75 3.92 -3.81
N LEU A 386 -7.87 3.68 -4.77
CA LEU A 386 -7.24 4.69 -5.59
C LEU A 386 -7.62 4.43 -7.06
N VAL A 387 -8.02 5.49 -7.76
CA VAL A 387 -8.25 5.46 -9.20
C VAL A 387 -7.38 6.53 -9.83
N ARG A 388 -6.57 6.12 -10.81
CA ARG A 388 -5.79 7.04 -11.63
C ARG A 388 -6.50 7.25 -12.96
N VAL A 389 -6.70 8.51 -13.30
CA VAL A 389 -7.25 8.90 -14.60
C VAL A 389 -6.13 9.57 -15.37
N ASP A 390 -5.69 8.89 -16.43
CA ASP A 390 -4.75 9.43 -17.41
C ASP A 390 -5.53 10.34 -18.35
N ASP A 391 -5.56 11.64 -18.03
CA ASP A 391 -6.07 12.68 -18.92
C ASP A 391 -4.88 13.32 -19.62
N LEU A 392 -5.03 13.69 -20.90
CA LEU A 392 -3.96 14.18 -21.77
C LEU A 392 -3.16 15.35 -21.17
N ASP A 393 -3.77 16.12 -20.28
CA ASP A 393 -3.20 17.31 -19.63
C ASP A 393 -2.93 17.15 -18.12
N SER A 394 -3.40 16.08 -17.45
CA SER A 394 -3.15 15.88 -16.02
C SER A 394 -3.40 14.44 -15.55
N ASN A 395 -2.44 13.86 -14.83
CA ASN A 395 -2.66 12.63 -14.06
C ASN A 395 -3.45 12.98 -12.79
N LYS A 396 -4.77 12.74 -12.80
CA LYS A 396 -5.62 12.95 -11.63
C LYS A 396 -5.77 11.66 -10.84
N GLU A 397 -5.57 11.77 -9.53
CA GLU A 397 -5.73 10.67 -8.59
C GLU A 397 -6.96 10.89 -7.71
N TYR A 398 -7.86 9.92 -7.70
CA TYR A 398 -9.06 9.92 -6.87
C TYR A 398 -8.92 8.92 -5.73
N TYR A 399 -9.12 9.41 -4.51
CA TYR A 399 -8.98 8.64 -3.29
C TYR A 399 -10.36 8.41 -2.69
N GLY A 400 -10.67 7.16 -2.35
CA GLY A 400 -11.96 6.80 -1.79
C GLY A 400 -11.93 5.62 -0.84
N VAL A 401 -13.11 5.29 -0.32
CA VAL A 401 -13.34 4.13 0.54
C VAL A 401 -14.44 3.27 -0.07
N LEU A 402 -14.15 1.98 -0.24
CA LEU A 402 -15.07 0.97 -0.75
C LEU A 402 -16.23 0.76 0.24
N GLU A 403 -17.44 1.11 -0.17
CA GLU A 403 -18.67 0.90 0.61
C GLU A 403 -19.29 -0.45 0.29
N ASP A 404 -19.47 -0.75 -1.00
CA ASP A 404 -20.10 -1.99 -1.48
C ASP A 404 -19.43 -2.50 -2.76
N ILE A 405 -19.59 -3.80 -3.02
CA ILE A 405 -19.16 -4.47 -4.25
C ILE A 405 -20.39 -5.07 -4.92
N TYR A 406 -20.68 -4.67 -6.16
CA TYR A 406 -21.83 -5.13 -6.94
C TYR A 406 -21.39 -6.00 -8.12
N GLU A 407 -22.04 -7.14 -8.29
CA GLU A 407 -21.97 -7.99 -9.47
C GLU A 407 -23.26 -7.78 -10.29
N LEU A 408 -23.08 -7.20 -11.48
CA LEU A 408 -24.11 -7.04 -12.49
C LEU A 408 -24.05 -8.24 -13.44
N SER A 409 -25.13 -9.03 -13.46
CA SER A 409 -25.25 -10.19 -14.35
C SER A 409 -25.92 -9.81 -15.66
N TYR A 410 -25.28 -10.14 -16.78
CA TYR A 410 -25.73 -9.86 -18.14
C TYR A 410 -26.08 -11.15 -18.89
N VAL A 411 -26.76 -11.01 -20.03
CA VAL A 411 -27.13 -12.15 -20.88
C VAL A 411 -25.88 -12.87 -21.39
N GLY A 412 -25.94 -14.21 -21.41
CA GLY A 412 -24.82 -15.06 -21.83
C GLY A 412 -23.82 -15.37 -20.71
N ASN A 413 -24.25 -15.38 -19.44
CA ASN A 413 -23.41 -15.64 -18.26
C ASN A 413 -22.24 -14.63 -18.11
N ARG A 414 -22.43 -13.43 -18.65
CA ARG A 414 -21.49 -12.32 -18.57
C ARG A 414 -21.67 -11.57 -17.25
N LYS A 415 -20.59 -11.12 -16.63
CA LYS A 415 -20.61 -10.46 -15.33
C LYS A 415 -19.72 -9.24 -15.33
N VAL A 416 -20.17 -8.17 -14.69
CA VAL A 416 -19.39 -6.95 -14.46
C VAL A 416 -19.36 -6.65 -12.96
N TYR A 417 -18.18 -6.37 -12.43
CA TYR A 417 -17.98 -6.05 -11.02
C TYR A 417 -17.73 -4.56 -10.83
N LEU A 418 -18.61 -3.89 -10.08
CA LEU A 418 -18.51 -2.48 -9.73
C LEU A 418 -18.19 -2.34 -8.24
N PHE A 419 -17.30 -1.40 -7.94
CA PHE A 419 -17.07 -0.90 -6.60
C PHE A 419 -17.88 0.37 -6.42
N LYS A 420 -18.71 0.39 -5.37
CA LYS A 420 -19.35 1.60 -4.89
C LYS A 420 -18.42 2.24 -3.85
N CYS A 421 -17.98 3.44 -4.12
CA CYS A 421 -16.98 4.14 -3.34
C CYS A 421 -17.52 5.46 -2.79
N HIS A 422 -17.14 5.76 -1.56
CA HIS A 422 -17.18 7.11 -1.02
C HIS A 422 -15.90 7.83 -1.42
N TRP A 423 -16.00 8.81 -2.31
CA TRP A 423 -14.86 9.58 -2.81
C TRP A 423 -14.59 10.80 -1.94
N TRP A 424 -13.33 11.01 -1.59
CA TRP A 424 -12.87 12.23 -0.95
C TRP A 424 -12.63 13.33 -1.99
N ASP A 425 -12.75 14.59 -1.59
CA ASP A 425 -12.52 15.74 -2.47
C ASP A 425 -11.03 15.81 -2.87
N ALA A 426 -10.70 15.25 -4.03
CA ALA A 426 -9.39 15.34 -4.65
C ALA A 426 -9.30 16.48 -5.68
N ALA A 427 -10.34 17.32 -5.81
CA ALA A 427 -10.41 18.37 -6.82
C ALA A 427 -9.90 19.73 -6.30
N ARG A 428 -10.03 19.98 -5.00
CA ARG A 428 -9.67 21.27 -4.38
C ARG A 428 -8.40 21.14 -3.54
N LEU A 429 -7.28 21.63 -4.07
CA LEU A 429 -6.02 21.76 -3.34
C LEU A 429 -6.24 22.58 -2.05
N VAL A 430 -5.59 22.18 -0.96
CA VAL A 430 -5.68 22.75 0.41
C VAL A 430 -6.97 22.40 1.16
N ARG A 431 -8.13 22.41 0.51
CA ARG A 431 -9.42 22.12 1.18
C ARG A 431 -9.73 20.63 1.23
N GLY A 432 -9.56 19.94 0.11
CA GLY A 432 -9.90 18.53 -0.05
C GLY A 432 -8.68 17.61 0.09
N TYR A 433 -7.55 17.98 -0.52
CA TYR A 433 -6.28 17.29 -0.33
C TYR A 433 -5.10 18.27 -0.30
N LYS A 434 -4.00 17.84 0.30
CA LYS A 434 -2.73 18.58 0.33
C LYS A 434 -1.56 17.63 0.15
N ILE A 435 -0.53 18.10 -0.54
CA ILE A 435 0.76 17.42 -0.62
C ILE A 435 1.73 18.22 0.23
N ASP A 436 2.33 17.58 1.21
CA ASP A 436 3.29 18.26 2.07
C ASP A 436 4.67 18.42 1.39
N LYS A 437 5.58 19.16 2.04
CA LYS A 437 6.96 19.34 1.53
C LYS A 437 7.76 18.03 1.41
N TYR A 438 7.28 16.94 1.99
CA TYR A 438 7.87 15.61 1.90
C TYR A 438 7.12 14.73 0.88
N GLY A 439 6.16 15.24 0.12
CA GLY A 439 5.44 14.46 -0.89
C GLY A 439 4.44 13.46 -0.31
N PHE A 440 4.06 13.58 0.96
CA PHE A 440 2.92 12.83 1.51
C PHE A 440 1.62 13.52 1.12
N THR A 441 0.70 12.76 0.55
CA THR A 441 -0.67 13.20 0.27
C THR A 441 -1.54 13.02 1.50
N SER A 442 -2.02 14.12 2.09
CA SER A 442 -3.05 14.10 3.13
C SER A 442 -4.40 14.45 2.49
N VAL A 443 -5.42 13.65 2.79
CA VAL A 443 -6.79 13.81 2.27
C VAL A 443 -7.72 14.17 3.43
N ASN A 444 -8.57 15.17 3.24
CA ASN A 444 -9.53 15.63 4.24
C ASN A 444 -10.77 14.74 4.22
N ILE A 445 -10.90 13.87 5.22
CA ILE A 445 -12.01 12.92 5.35
C ILE A 445 -13.37 13.58 5.67
N ARG A 446 -13.40 14.89 5.94
CA ARG A 446 -14.64 15.66 6.14
C ARG A 446 -15.16 16.26 4.82
N CYS A 447 -14.35 16.27 3.77
CA CYS A 447 -14.71 16.80 2.47
C CYS A 447 -14.94 15.65 1.48
N ALA A 448 -16.21 15.30 1.26
CA ALA A 448 -16.60 14.38 0.20
C ALA A 448 -16.54 15.07 -1.17
N LEU A 449 -16.17 14.31 -2.20
CA LEU A 449 -16.25 14.76 -3.58
C LEU A 449 -17.74 14.95 -3.95
N ASN A 450 -18.10 16.13 -4.44
CA ASN A 450 -19.45 16.37 -4.92
C ASN A 450 -19.63 15.74 -6.31
N THR A 451 -19.94 14.44 -6.34
CA THR A 451 -20.15 13.66 -7.56
C THR A 451 -21.41 12.80 -7.47
N ASN A 452 -22.07 12.62 -8.61
CA ASN A 452 -23.16 11.64 -8.79
C ASN A 452 -22.64 10.32 -9.37
N GLU A 453 -21.33 10.11 -9.39
CA GLU A 453 -20.67 8.91 -9.94
C GLU A 453 -19.93 8.18 -8.80
N PRO A 454 -20.63 7.37 -7.99
CA PRO A 454 -20.04 6.63 -6.89
C PRO A 454 -19.36 5.33 -7.33
N PHE A 455 -19.56 4.92 -8.59
CA PHE A 455 -19.11 3.63 -9.10
C PHE A 455 -17.76 3.72 -9.78
N VAL A 456 -16.98 2.65 -9.67
CA VAL A 456 -15.78 2.38 -10.47
C VAL A 456 -15.74 0.90 -10.86
N LEU A 457 -15.17 0.55 -12.00
CA LEU A 457 -14.92 -0.85 -12.32
C LEU A 457 -13.88 -1.42 -11.35
N ALA A 458 -14.12 -2.62 -10.85
CA ALA A 458 -13.17 -3.26 -9.94
C ALA A 458 -11.77 -3.39 -10.56
N SER A 459 -11.68 -3.60 -11.89
CA SER A 459 -10.43 -3.67 -12.64
C SER A 459 -9.65 -2.36 -12.70
N GLN A 460 -10.31 -1.21 -12.58
CA GLN A 460 -9.69 0.13 -12.59
C GLN A 460 -9.14 0.54 -11.23
N SER A 461 -9.40 -0.27 -10.19
CA SER A 461 -9.10 0.09 -8.81
C SER A 461 -7.70 -0.39 -8.39
N GLU A 462 -6.93 0.53 -7.82
CA GLU A 462 -5.74 0.24 -7.02
C GLU A 462 -6.07 0.30 -5.52
N GLN A 463 -5.23 -0.34 -4.69
CA GLN A 463 -5.42 -0.33 -3.24
C GLN A 463 -4.69 0.86 -2.59
N ALA A 464 -5.43 1.66 -1.85
CA ALA A 464 -4.89 2.68 -0.94
C ALA A 464 -5.09 2.26 0.52
N PHE A 465 -4.25 2.80 1.41
CA PHE A 465 -4.50 2.75 2.84
C PHE A 465 -4.22 4.12 3.46
N TYR A 466 -5.01 4.46 4.46
CA TYR A 466 -4.98 5.75 5.12
C TYR A 466 -4.30 5.62 6.48
N LEU A 467 -3.46 6.59 6.81
CA LEU A 467 -2.83 6.75 8.12
C LEU A 467 -3.34 8.05 8.73
N ASP A 468 -3.61 8.03 10.03
CA ASP A 468 -4.01 9.23 10.75
C ASP A 468 -2.86 10.26 10.72
N ASP A 469 -3.18 11.50 10.37
CA ASP A 469 -2.22 12.58 10.34
C ASP A 469 -1.97 13.09 11.77
N MET A 470 -0.73 12.96 12.26
CA MET A 470 -0.37 13.39 13.61
C MET A 470 -0.23 14.92 13.74
N VAL A 471 -0.20 15.65 12.62
CA VAL A 471 -0.03 17.11 12.57
C VAL A 471 -1.38 17.81 12.59
N ASP A 472 -2.34 17.31 11.81
CA ASP A 472 -3.62 17.94 11.55
C ASP A 472 -4.72 16.94 11.88
N ASN A 473 -5.43 17.18 12.99
CA ASN A 473 -6.51 16.30 13.50
C ASN A 473 -7.82 16.41 12.68
N ASP A 474 -7.78 16.97 11.47
CA ASP A 474 -8.97 17.34 10.70
C ASP A 474 -9.39 16.33 9.63
#